data_AF-A0A8D8ZFM2-F1
#
_entry.id   AF-A0A8D8ZFM2-F1
#
_cell.length_a   1.000
_cell.length_b   1.000
_cell.length_c   1.000
_cell.angle_alpha   90.00
_cell.angle_beta   90.00
_cell.angle_gamma   90.00
#
_symmetry.space_group_name_H-M   'P 1'
#
loop_
_entity.id
_entity.type
_entity.pdbx_description
1 polymer ?
#
loop_
_entity_poly.entity_id
_entity_poly.type
_entity_poly.pdbx_seq_one_letter_code
_entity_poly.pdbx_strand_id
1 'polypeptide(L)'
;MMIDVATMSLTKGPLVVRLRTFAICGAVYAASVKFIRESERMNECQEMVERAIYQSAWYRLSSDARKMVNVMLRRSQRSNHITCLNNMMIIDYKLLTATNNFFYTLLNFMNNVRGRM
;
A
#
# COMPACT_ATOMS: atom_id res chain seq x y z
N MET A 1 -20.54 9.96 -6.48
CA MET A 1 -20.19 11.09 -7.36
C MET A 1 -18.67 11.18 -7.46
N MET A 2 -18.03 10.37 -8.31
CA MET A 2 -16.56 10.19 -8.25
C MET A 2 -15.92 9.80 -9.60
N ILE A 3 -16.49 10.22 -10.73
CA ILE A 3 -15.96 9.88 -12.07
C ILE A 3 -15.74 11.13 -12.97
N ASP A 4 -16.33 12.29 -12.67
CA ASP A 4 -16.49 13.34 -13.68
C ASP A 4 -15.29 14.28 -13.92
N VAL A 5 -14.37 14.43 -12.96
CA VAL A 5 -13.29 15.44 -13.11
C VAL A 5 -12.08 14.90 -13.87
N ALA A 6 -11.82 13.59 -13.81
CA ALA A 6 -10.74 12.95 -14.55
C ALA A 6 -11.07 12.72 -16.03
N THR A 7 -12.35 12.51 -16.36
CA THR A 7 -12.81 12.32 -17.74
C THR A 7 -12.70 13.61 -18.55
N MET A 8 -12.85 14.78 -17.92
CA MET A 8 -12.97 16.07 -18.61
C MET A 8 -11.65 16.66 -19.12
N SER A 9 -10.50 16.24 -18.57
CA SER A 9 -9.17 16.73 -19.01
C SER A 9 -8.55 15.92 -20.16
N LEU A 10 -9.02 14.68 -20.37
CA LEU A 10 -8.48 13.69 -21.33
C LEU A 10 -9.29 13.61 -22.65
N THR A 11 -10.27 14.48 -22.85
CA THR A 11 -11.29 14.40 -23.92
C THR A 11 -10.84 14.87 -25.30
N LYS A 12 -9.69 15.51 -25.45
CA LYS A 12 -9.28 16.16 -26.71
C LYS A 12 -8.47 15.29 -27.70
N GLY A 13 -8.39 13.97 -27.48
CA GLY A 13 -7.62 13.03 -28.32
C GLY A 13 -8.48 11.91 -28.96
N PRO A 14 -7.92 11.14 -29.92
CA PRO A 14 -8.64 10.05 -30.59
C PRO A 14 -9.18 9.01 -29.59
N LEU A 15 -10.41 8.52 -29.81
CA LEU A 15 -11.14 7.63 -28.90
C LEU A 15 -10.32 6.39 -28.46
N VAL A 16 -9.51 5.84 -29.37
CA VAL A 16 -8.64 4.67 -29.13
C VAL A 16 -7.56 4.95 -28.08
N VAL A 17 -6.99 6.16 -28.07
CA VAL A 17 -5.93 6.53 -27.12
C VAL A 17 -6.53 6.62 -25.71
N ARG A 18 -7.75 7.13 -25.57
CA ARG A 18 -8.44 7.27 -24.27
C ARG A 18 -8.70 5.90 -23.64
N LEU A 19 -9.27 4.97 -24.40
CA LEU A 19 -9.59 3.63 -23.90
C LEU A 19 -8.34 2.89 -23.41
N ARG A 20 -7.24 2.99 -24.16
CA ARG A 20 -5.95 2.40 -23.78
C ARG A 20 -5.39 3.02 -22.49
N THR A 21 -5.43 4.35 -22.37
CA THR A 21 -4.93 5.04 -21.17
C THR A 21 -5.74 4.68 -19.93
N PHE A 22 -7.08 4.62 -20.03
CA PHE A 22 -7.92 4.18 -18.91
C PHE A 22 -7.67 2.72 -18.54
N ALA A 23 -7.49 1.84 -19.52
CA ALA A 23 -7.19 0.43 -19.27
C ALA A 23 -5.84 0.24 -18.54
N ILE A 24 -4.80 0.95 -18.98
CA ILE A 24 -3.48 0.89 -18.34
C ILE A 24 -3.54 1.46 -16.92
N CYS A 25 -4.19 2.62 -16.73
CA CYS A 25 -4.32 3.23 -15.40
C CYS A 25 -5.10 2.34 -14.43
N GLY A 26 -6.21 1.75 -14.88
CA GLY A 26 -6.98 0.80 -14.08
C GLY A 26 -6.19 -0.46 -13.71
N ALA A 27 -5.42 -1.01 -14.66
CA ALA A 27 -4.58 -2.18 -14.40
C ALA A 27 -3.46 -1.89 -13.37
N VAL A 28 -2.79 -0.74 -13.48
CA VAL A 28 -1.75 -0.31 -12.53
C VAL A 28 -2.35 -0.12 -11.13
N TYR A 29 -3.50 0.54 -11.03
CA TYR A 29 -4.17 0.75 -9.74
C TYR A 29 -4.60 -0.58 -9.08
N ALA A 30 -5.17 -1.50 -9.87
CA ALA A 30 -5.56 -2.81 -9.38
C ALA A 30 -4.35 -3.62 -8.89
N ALA A 31 -3.20 -3.54 -9.58
CA ALA A 31 -1.96 -4.18 -9.15
C ALA A 31 -1.45 -3.57 -7.83
N SER A 32 -1.41 -2.24 -7.69
CA SER A 32 -0.94 -1.59 -6.47
C SER A 32 -1.79 -1.96 -5.25
N VAL A 33 -3.12 -2.01 -5.40
CA VAL A 33 -4.04 -2.40 -4.31
C VAL A 33 -3.80 -3.84 -3.87
N LYS A 34 -3.54 -4.76 -4.82
CA LYS A 34 -3.21 -6.16 -4.47
C LYS A 34 -1.94 -6.26 -3.64
N PHE A 35 -0.87 -5.57 -4.05
CA PHE A 35 0.39 -5.60 -3.30
C PHE A 35 0.26 -5.01 -1.90
N ILE A 36 -0.47 -3.90 -1.76
CA ILE A 36 -0.74 -3.31 -0.44
C ILE A 36 -1.51 -4.29 0.43
N ARG A 37 -2.56 -4.92 -0.09
CA ARG A 37 -3.34 -5.90 0.66
C ARG A 37 -2.48 -7.05 1.20
N GLU A 38 -1.57 -7.58 0.38
CA GLU A 38 -0.67 -8.64 0.83
C GLU A 38 0.36 -8.15 1.85
N SER A 39 0.91 -6.95 1.67
CA SER A 39 1.80 -6.31 2.64
C SER A 39 1.16 -6.18 4.03
N GLU A 40 -0.11 -5.80 4.06
CA GLU A 40 -0.89 -5.61 5.30
C GLU A 40 -1.21 -6.95 5.96
N ARG A 41 -1.60 -7.96 5.17
CA ARG A 41 -1.80 -9.33 5.68
C ARG A 41 -0.53 -9.89 6.32
N MET A 42 0.64 -9.63 5.72
CA MET A 42 1.92 -10.06 6.29
C MET A 42 2.20 -9.41 7.64
N ASN A 43 1.89 -8.11 7.79
CA ASN A 43 2.03 -7.39 9.05
C ASN A 43 1.03 -7.93 10.11
N GLU A 44 -0.23 -8.11 9.74
CA GLU A 44 -1.26 -8.71 10.61
C GLU A 44 -0.87 -10.10 11.11
N CYS A 45 -0.32 -10.96 10.23
CA CYS A 45 0.16 -12.28 10.62
C CYS A 45 1.28 -12.22 11.66
N GLN A 46 2.19 -11.23 11.58
CA GLN A 46 3.21 -11.06 12.60
C GLN A 46 2.65 -10.62 13.94
N GLU A 47 1.70 -9.68 13.94
CA GLU A 47 1.01 -9.26 15.17
C GLU A 47 0.22 -10.42 15.80
N MET A 48 -0.34 -11.32 14.98
CA MET A 48 -0.97 -12.55 15.46
C MET A 48 0.04 -13.51 16.10
N VAL A 49 1.23 -13.69 15.50
CA VAL A 49 2.31 -14.49 16.08
C VAL A 49 2.79 -13.90 17.40
N GLU A 50 2.98 -12.59 17.47
CA GLU A 50 3.34 -11.90 18.71
C GLU A 50 2.30 -12.13 19.80
N ARG A 51 1.01 -11.92 19.49
CA ARG A 51 -0.09 -12.20 20.42
C ARG A 51 -0.13 -13.65 20.87
N ALA A 52 0.06 -14.60 19.95
CA ALA A 52 0.09 -16.02 20.27
C ALA A 52 1.27 -16.37 21.20
N ILE A 53 2.45 -15.77 21.00
CA ILE A 53 3.60 -15.95 21.88
C ILE A 53 3.29 -15.40 23.28
N TYR A 54 2.69 -14.21 23.41
CA TYR A 54 2.31 -13.67 24.71
C TYR A 54 1.23 -14.48 25.43
N GLN A 55 0.27 -15.03 24.67
CA GLN A 55 -0.76 -15.92 25.22
C GLN A 55 -0.20 -17.31 25.58
N SER A 56 0.90 -17.72 24.96
CA SER A 56 1.60 -18.94 25.34
C SER A 56 2.28 -18.73 26.71
N ALA A 57 2.33 -19.79 27.53
CA ALA A 57 3.07 -19.77 28.79
C ALA A 57 4.60 -19.86 28.56
N TRP A 58 5.16 -18.97 27.74
CA TRP A 58 6.55 -19.01 27.26
C TRP A 58 7.58 -19.01 28.39
N TYR A 59 7.24 -18.42 29.53
CA TYR A 59 8.05 -18.39 30.74
C TYR A 59 8.16 -19.76 31.45
N ARG A 60 7.26 -20.70 31.15
CA ARG A 60 7.28 -22.08 31.68
C ARG A 60 8.03 -23.06 30.79
N LEU A 61 8.46 -22.65 29.59
CA LEU A 61 9.24 -23.50 28.67
C LEU A 61 10.65 -23.76 29.21
N SER A 62 11.29 -24.83 28.71
CA SER A 62 12.71 -25.12 28.94
C SER A 62 13.61 -23.97 28.49
N SER A 63 14.83 -23.88 29.03
CA SER A 63 15.75 -22.76 28.74
C SER A 63 16.01 -22.57 27.25
N ASP A 64 16.11 -23.67 26.50
CA ASP A 64 16.42 -23.61 25.06
C ASP A 64 15.21 -23.21 24.22
N ALA A 65 14.02 -23.74 24.54
CA ALA A 65 12.79 -23.31 23.90
C ALA A 65 12.47 -21.83 24.20
N ARG A 66 12.75 -21.36 25.41
CA ARG A 66 12.57 -19.96 25.80
C ARG A 66 13.46 -19.01 25.01
N LYS A 67 14.72 -19.38 24.76
CA LYS A 67 15.63 -18.59 23.90
C LYS A 67 15.07 -18.48 22.48
N MET A 68 14.58 -19.58 21.91
CA MET A 68 14.00 -19.59 20.58
C MET A 68 12.75 -18.71 20.48
N VAL A 69 11.84 -18.82 21.45
CA VAL A 69 10.62 -17.99 21.51
C VAL A 69 10.97 -16.51 21.67
N ASN A 70 11.96 -16.16 22.49
CA ASN A 70 12.42 -14.77 22.61
C ASN A 70 12.98 -14.21 21.29
N VAL A 71 13.70 -15.01 20.51
CA VAL A 71 14.17 -14.60 19.18
C VAL A 71 13.00 -14.40 18.23
N MET A 72 12.02 -15.32 18.23
CA MET A 72 10.81 -15.19 17.41
C MET A 72 10.01 -13.92 17.78
N LEU A 73 9.81 -13.68 19.08
CA LEU A 73 9.12 -12.50 19.60
C LEU A 73 9.82 -11.19 19.17
N ARG A 74 11.15 -11.14 19.29
CA ARG A 74 11.92 -9.98 18.86
C ARG A 74 11.83 -9.74 17.35
N ARG A 75 11.65 -10.79 16.54
CA ARG A 75 11.48 -10.68 15.09
C ARG A 75 10.05 -10.29 14.70
N SER A 76 9.03 -10.75 15.43
CA SER A 76 7.64 -10.38 15.16
C SER A 76 7.32 -8.94 15.54
N GLN A 77 8.02 -8.37 16.53
CA GLN A 77 7.89 -6.96 16.92
C GLN A 77 8.35 -5.96 15.85
N ARG A 78 9.12 -6.40 14.86
CA ARG A 78 9.48 -5.55 13.72
C ARG A 78 8.43 -5.72 12.65
N SER A 79 7.80 -4.62 12.26
CA SER A 79 6.86 -4.59 11.14
C SER A 79 7.47 -5.21 9.88
N ASN A 80 6.73 -6.13 9.25
CA ASN A 80 7.10 -6.84 8.04
C ASN A 80 6.19 -6.43 6.88
N HIS A 81 6.14 -5.13 6.63
CA HIS A 81 5.59 -4.64 5.38
C HIS A 81 6.55 -4.91 4.22
N ILE A 82 5.98 -5.11 3.05
CA ILE A 82 6.74 -5.22 1.81
C ILE A 82 7.40 -3.86 1.54
N THR A 83 8.71 -3.86 1.35
CA THR A 83 9.47 -2.67 0.98
C THR A 83 9.71 -2.63 -0.53
N CYS A 84 9.70 -1.44 -1.10
CA CYS A 84 10.01 -1.17 -2.51
C CYS A 84 11.21 -0.21 -2.62
N LEU A 85 11.84 -0.19 -3.80
CA LEU A 85 13.01 0.67 -4.10
C LEU A 85 14.14 0.48 -3.08
N ASN A 86 14.62 -0.76 -2.93
CA ASN A 86 15.78 -1.08 -2.07
C ASN A 86 15.61 -0.57 -0.63
N ASN A 87 14.46 -0.86 0.01
CA ASN A 87 14.08 -0.42 1.35
C ASN A 87 13.76 1.08 1.55
N MET A 88 13.60 1.88 0.49
CA MET A 88 13.26 3.30 0.66
C MET A 88 11.77 3.55 0.95
N MET A 89 10.88 2.73 0.42
CA MET A 89 9.44 2.89 0.62
C MET A 89 8.81 1.65 1.22
N ILE A 90 7.94 1.88 2.20
CA ILE A 90 7.08 0.85 2.78
C ILE A 90 5.75 0.87 2.02
N ILE A 91 5.33 -0.29 1.53
CA ILE A 91 4.03 -0.45 0.88
C ILE A 91 2.96 -0.62 1.97
N ASP A 92 2.29 0.48 2.30
CA ASP A 92 1.20 0.61 3.29
C ASP A 92 0.03 1.38 2.61
N TYR A 93 -1.20 1.24 3.12
CA TYR A 93 -2.35 2.09 2.76
C TYR A 93 -2.05 3.60 2.80
N LYS A 94 -1.13 4.05 3.65
CA LYS A 94 -0.67 5.45 3.67
C LYS A 94 -0.06 5.87 2.33
N LEU A 95 0.71 4.99 1.70
CA LEU A 95 1.31 5.25 0.39
C LEU A 95 0.25 5.39 -0.70
N LEU A 96 -0.80 4.56 -0.66
CA LEU A 96 -1.93 4.67 -1.59
C LEU A 96 -2.67 6.00 -1.44
N THR A 97 -2.93 6.41 -0.20
CA THR A 97 -3.61 7.66 0.11
C THR A 97 -2.77 8.87 -0.32
N ALA A 98 -1.46 8.85 -0.05
CA ALA A 98 -0.53 9.88 -0.50
C ALA A 98 -0.49 9.98 -2.04
N THR A 99 -0.47 8.82 -2.71
CA THR A 99 -0.48 8.74 -4.17
C THR A 99 -1.77 9.33 -4.75
N ASN A 100 -2.93 8.97 -4.19
CA ASN A 100 -4.23 9.52 -4.60
C ASN A 100 -4.29 11.04 -4.41
N ASN A 101 -3.85 11.54 -3.24
CA ASN A 101 -3.82 12.97 -2.95
C ASN A 101 -2.89 13.73 -3.89
N PHE A 102 -1.74 13.15 -4.23
CA PHE A 102 -0.83 13.70 -5.23
C PHE A 102 -1.53 13.83 -6.59
N PHE A 103 -2.22 12.79 -7.04
CA PHE A 103 -2.97 12.84 -8.30
C PHE A 103 -4.06 13.90 -8.29
N TYR A 104 -4.85 14.01 -7.21
CA TYR A 104 -5.87 15.06 -7.10
C TYR A 104 -5.26 16.48 -7.14
N THR A 105 -4.14 16.68 -6.45
CA THR A 105 -3.43 17.97 -6.43
C THR A 105 -2.90 18.32 -7.82
N LEU A 106 -2.31 17.35 -8.51
CA LEU A 106 -1.84 17.50 -9.88
C LEU A 106 -2.98 17.84 -10.85
N LEU A 107 -4.11 17.13 -10.77
CA LEU A 107 -5.29 17.41 -11.58
C LEU A 107 -5.83 18.83 -11.33
N ASN A 108 -5.93 19.24 -10.05
CA ASN A 108 -6.35 20.58 -9.68
C ASN A 108 -5.40 21.66 -10.22
N PHE A 109 -4.10 21.42 -10.17
CA PHE A 109 -3.09 22.32 -10.74
C PHE A 109 -3.27 22.45 -12.27
N MET A 110 -3.40 21.34 -12.99
CA MET A 110 -3.60 21.38 -14.45
C MET A 110 -4.90 22.09 -14.85
N ASN A 111 -5.99 21.87 -14.10
CA ASN A 111 -7.27 22.53 -14.35
C ASN A 111 -7.19 24.04 -14.11
N ASN A 112 -6.48 24.47 -13.06
CA ASN A 112 -6.27 25.90 -12.77
C ASN A 112 -5.40 26.58 -13.85
N VAL A 113 -4.34 25.93 -14.32
CA VAL A 113 -3.51 26.45 -15.42
C VAL A 113 -4.32 26.57 -16.72
N ARG A 114 -5.20 25.60 -17.01
CA ARG A 114 -6.06 25.61 -18.19
C ARG A 114 -7.13 26.71 -18.16
N GLY A 115 -7.61 27.12 -16.98
CA GLY A 115 -8.57 28.23 -16.85
C GLY A 115 -7.94 29.61 -17.01
N ARG A 116 -6.59 29.71 -17.10
CA ARG A 116 -5.84 30.95 -17.31
C ARG A 116 -5.32 31.15 -18.73
N MET A 117 -5.50 30.18 -19.62
CA MET A 117 -5.23 30.27 -21.07
C MET A 117 -6.54 30.47 -21.82
#